data_AF-A0A444J065-F1
#
_entry.id   AF-A0A444J065-F1
#
_cell.length_a   1.000
_cell.length_b   1.000
_cell.length_c   1.000
_cell.angle_alpha   90.00
_cell.angle_beta   90.00
_cell.angle_gamma   90.00
#
_symmetry.space_group_name_H-M   'P 1'
#
loop_
_entity.id
_entity.type
_entity.pdbx_description
1 polymer ?
#
loop_
_entity_poly.entity_id
_entity_poly.type
_entity_poly.pdbx_seq_one_letter_code
_entity_poly.pdbx_strand_id
1 'polypeptide(L)'
;WVQQFMDDIMDQARVDGYVTTLLGRRRQLPEINVSNANRRQFAERMAINTPIQGTASDIIKLAMIKVHEELIAQKAQAKLLLQIHDELVLEVPEDELESISVMVKEAMESVMALDVPLKVNTEVGGSLDKGE
;
A
#
# COMPACT_ATOMS: atom_id res chain seq x y z
N TRP A 1 22.30 1.73 -5.99
CA TRP A 1 20.90 1.27 -5.97
C TRP A 1 19.97 2.36 -5.44
N VAL A 2 19.91 2.64 -4.12
CA VAL A 2 18.96 3.64 -3.59
C VAL A 2 19.23 5.06 -4.12
N GLN A 3 20.49 5.53 -4.07
CA GLN A 3 20.84 6.86 -4.60
C GLN A 3 20.48 6.98 -6.09
N GLN A 4 20.85 5.97 -6.88
CA GLN A 4 20.55 5.91 -8.30
C GLN A 4 19.05 5.95 -8.58
N PHE A 5 18.23 5.22 -7.81
CA PHE A 5 16.78 5.31 -7.91
C PHE A 5 16.26 6.74 -7.64
N MET A 6 16.81 7.43 -6.64
CA MET A 6 16.41 8.82 -6.36
C MET A 6 16.76 9.74 -7.52
N ASP A 7 17.95 9.58 -8.08
CA ASP A 7 18.43 10.39 -9.20
C ASP A 7 17.57 10.12 -10.46
N ASP A 8 17.30 8.86 -10.79
CA ASP A 8 16.49 8.46 -11.95
C ASP A 8 15.05 8.99 -11.86
N ILE A 9 14.41 8.87 -10.68
CA ILE A 9 13.05 9.41 -10.45
C ILE A 9 13.04 10.93 -10.57
N MET A 10 14.10 11.59 -10.10
CA MET A 10 14.23 13.04 -10.17
C MET A 10 14.36 13.54 -11.60
N ASP A 11 15.19 12.88 -12.41
CA ASP A 11 15.36 13.22 -13.82
C ASP A 11 14.08 12.96 -14.60
N GLN A 12 13.41 11.82 -14.36
CA GLN A 12 12.11 11.53 -14.97
C GLN A 12 11.07 12.58 -14.61
N ALA A 13 10.98 12.96 -13.34
CA ALA A 13 10.00 13.95 -12.87
C ALA A 13 10.19 15.32 -13.52
N ARG A 14 11.44 15.74 -13.75
CA ARG A 14 11.76 17.02 -14.40
C ARG A 14 11.42 17.03 -15.88
N VAL A 15 11.58 15.89 -16.57
CA VAL A 15 11.26 15.73 -17.99
C VAL A 15 9.75 15.60 -18.21
N ASP A 16 9.09 14.71 -17.47
CA ASP A 16 7.67 14.38 -17.67
C ASP A 16 6.71 15.34 -16.96
N GLY A 17 7.17 16.00 -15.89
CA GLY A 17 6.33 16.79 -15.01
C GLY A 17 5.44 15.96 -14.08
N TYR A 18 5.62 14.63 -14.02
CA TYR A 18 4.90 13.74 -13.11
C TYR A 18 5.76 12.52 -12.72
N VAL A 19 5.32 11.81 -11.69
CA VAL A 19 5.84 10.47 -11.30
C VAL A 19 4.71 9.44 -11.25
N THR A 20 5.07 8.16 -11.27
CA THR A 20 4.12 7.04 -11.22
C THR A 20 4.38 6.06 -10.10
N THR A 21 3.35 5.34 -9.67
CA THR A 21 3.49 4.11 -8.87
C THR A 21 3.79 2.91 -9.78
N LEU A 22 4.11 1.75 -9.22
CA LEU A 22 4.33 0.52 -10.00
C LEU A 22 3.10 0.11 -10.83
N LEU A 23 1.89 0.44 -10.37
CA LEU A 23 0.64 0.20 -11.11
C LEU A 23 0.23 1.37 -12.02
N GLY A 24 1.11 2.35 -12.23
CA GLY A 24 0.92 3.42 -13.20
C GLY A 24 0.05 4.59 -12.72
N ARG A 25 -0.34 4.66 -11.44
CA ARG A 25 -1.05 5.83 -10.91
C ARG A 25 -0.11 7.03 -10.92
N ARG A 26 -0.55 8.14 -11.54
CA ARG A 26 0.26 9.35 -11.73
C ARG A 26 0.05 10.39 -10.64
N ARG A 27 1.11 11.13 -10.32
CA ARG A 27 1.05 12.39 -9.60
C ARG A 27 1.76 13.48 -10.37
N GLN A 28 1.01 14.53 -10.72
CA GLN A 28 1.54 15.73 -11.36
C GLN A 28 2.40 16.53 -10.39
N LEU A 29 3.50 17.07 -10.89
CA LEU A 29 4.49 17.86 -10.15
C LEU A 29 4.77 19.17 -10.91
N PRO A 30 3.77 20.08 -11.04
CA PRO A 30 3.92 21.31 -11.81
C PRO A 30 5.02 22.23 -11.27
N GLU A 31 5.43 22.04 -10.01
CA GLU A 31 6.46 22.86 -9.36
C GLU A 31 7.89 22.30 -9.50
N ILE A 32 8.09 21.17 -10.19
CA ILE A 32 9.40 20.49 -10.24
C ILE A 32 10.49 21.32 -10.94
N ASN A 33 10.10 22.24 -11.83
CA ASN A 33 11.01 23.07 -12.63
C ASN A 33 10.95 24.57 -12.28
N VAL A 34 10.29 24.97 -11.18
CA VAL A 34 10.17 26.40 -10.82
C VAL A 34 11.47 26.94 -10.23
N SER A 35 11.75 28.23 -10.46
CA SER A 35 12.95 28.91 -9.96
C SER A 35 12.97 29.04 -8.43
N ASN A 36 11.79 29.24 -7.80
CA ASN A 36 11.65 29.31 -6.35
C ASN A 36 12.13 28.00 -5.69
N ALA A 37 13.21 28.11 -4.91
CA ALA A 37 13.88 26.94 -4.33
C ALA A 37 12.99 26.13 -3.38
N ASN A 38 12.18 26.79 -2.55
CA ASN A 38 11.34 26.10 -1.56
C ASN A 38 10.24 25.25 -2.23
N ARG A 39 9.59 25.82 -3.25
CA ARG A 39 8.56 25.13 -4.05
C ARG A 39 9.14 23.95 -4.81
N ARG A 40 10.28 24.16 -5.47
CA ARG A 40 11.00 23.09 -6.17
C ARG A 40 11.37 21.96 -5.21
N GLN A 41 12.04 22.25 -4.10
CA GLN A 41 12.43 21.22 -3.11
C GLN A 41 11.24 20.44 -2.55
N PHE A 42 10.08 21.09 -2.37
CA PHE A 42 8.87 20.39 -1.98
C PHE A 42 8.42 19.40 -3.06
N ALA A 43 8.38 19.82 -4.33
CA ALA A 43 8.08 18.93 -5.45
C ALA A 43 9.08 17.78 -5.59
N GLU A 44 10.38 18.03 -5.36
CA GLU A 44 11.42 17.00 -5.38
C GLU A 44 11.19 15.93 -4.29
N ARG A 45 10.86 16.35 -3.05
CA ARG A 45 10.48 15.40 -1.98
C ARG A 45 9.23 14.58 -2.35
N MET A 46 8.26 15.22 -3.00
CA MET A 46 7.05 14.53 -3.45
C MET A 46 7.34 13.54 -4.58
N ALA A 47 8.26 13.86 -5.49
CA ALA A 47 8.70 12.99 -6.57
C ALA A 47 9.27 11.69 -6.02
N ILE A 48 10.09 11.76 -4.97
CA ILE A 48 10.69 10.59 -4.32
C ILE A 48 9.65 9.79 -3.52
N ASN A 49 8.82 10.47 -2.72
CA ASN A 49 7.90 9.79 -1.80
C ASN A 49 6.70 9.14 -2.51
N THR A 50 6.23 9.74 -3.60
CA THR A 50 4.98 9.31 -4.24
C THR A 50 5.05 7.90 -4.83
N PRO A 51 6.09 7.50 -5.57
CA PRO A 51 6.22 6.14 -6.05
C PRO A 51 6.21 5.12 -4.90
N ILE A 52 6.86 5.44 -3.78
CA ILE A 52 6.98 4.54 -2.62
C ILE A 52 5.63 4.39 -1.91
N GLN A 53 5.10 5.49 -1.35
CA GLN A 53 3.85 5.47 -0.58
C GLN A 53 2.65 5.14 -1.46
N GLY A 54 2.67 5.60 -2.70
CA GLY A 54 1.63 5.32 -3.66
C GLY A 54 1.59 3.84 -4.02
N THR A 55 2.74 3.21 -4.26
CA THR A 55 2.77 1.76 -4.54
C THR A 55 2.31 0.96 -3.33
N ALA A 56 2.69 1.33 -2.10
CA ALA A 56 2.14 0.69 -0.89
C ALA A 56 0.60 0.84 -0.82
N SER A 57 0.09 2.02 -1.15
CA SER A 57 -1.36 2.29 -1.22
C SER A 57 -2.07 1.51 -2.34
N ASP A 58 -1.36 1.14 -3.39
CA ASP A 58 -1.88 0.30 -4.48
C ASP A 58 -1.96 -1.16 -4.04
N ILE A 59 -0.89 -1.66 -3.41
CA ILE A 59 -0.80 -3.03 -2.89
C ILE A 59 -1.91 -3.29 -1.88
N ILE A 60 -2.12 -2.41 -0.89
CA ILE A 60 -3.16 -2.61 0.11
C ILE A 60 -4.57 -2.61 -0.51
N LYS A 61 -4.81 -1.84 -1.56
CA LYS A 61 -6.10 -1.83 -2.26
C LYS A 61 -6.33 -3.12 -3.04
N LEU A 62 -5.30 -3.66 -3.69
CA LEU A 62 -5.38 -4.99 -4.30
C LEU A 62 -5.66 -6.06 -3.24
N ALA A 63 -5.00 -5.96 -2.09
CA ALA A 63 -5.22 -6.86 -0.97
C ALA A 63 -6.64 -6.80 -0.42
N MET A 64 -7.21 -5.60 -0.27
CA MET A 64 -8.62 -5.43 0.12
C MET A 64 -9.57 -6.12 -0.86
N ILE A 65 -9.36 -5.95 -2.17
CA ILE A 65 -10.17 -6.61 -3.21
C ILE A 65 -10.05 -8.12 -3.09
N LYS A 66 -8.82 -8.64 -3.03
CA LYS A 66 -8.55 -10.09 -2.95
C LYS A 66 -9.15 -10.72 -1.69
N VAL A 67 -8.95 -10.10 -0.53
CA VAL A 67 -9.56 -10.55 0.74
C VAL A 67 -11.08 -10.57 0.62
N HIS A 68 -11.68 -9.52 0.06
CA HIS A 68 -13.14 -9.46 -0.10
C HIS A 68 -13.68 -10.57 -1.02
N GLU A 69 -13.00 -10.84 -2.14
CA GLU A 69 -13.37 -11.93 -3.06
C GLU A 69 -13.29 -13.30 -2.39
N GLU A 70 -12.23 -13.56 -1.62
CA GLU A 70 -12.05 -14.83 -0.89
C GLU A 70 -13.11 -15.03 0.20
N LEU A 71 -13.44 -13.98 0.96
CA LEU A 71 -14.52 -14.03 1.94
C LEU A 71 -15.85 -14.42 1.29
N ILE A 72 -16.17 -13.84 0.13
CA ILE A 72 -17.38 -14.18 -0.63
C ILE A 72 -17.32 -15.63 -1.14
N ALA A 73 -16.19 -16.06 -1.70
CA ALA A 73 -16.02 -17.39 -2.25
C ALA A 73 -16.21 -18.49 -1.20
N GLN A 74 -15.72 -18.24 0.02
CA GLN A 74 -15.86 -19.16 1.16
C GLN A 74 -17.21 -19.04 1.89
N LYS A 75 -18.05 -18.06 1.50
CA LYS A 75 -19.29 -17.69 2.22
C LYS A 75 -19.04 -17.41 3.70
N ALA A 76 -17.88 -16.82 3.99
CA ALA A 76 -17.46 -16.49 5.35
C ALA A 76 -18.44 -15.47 5.97
N GLN A 77 -18.64 -15.59 7.29
CA GLN A 77 -19.37 -14.58 8.05
C GLN A 77 -18.47 -13.41 8.47
N ALA A 78 -17.15 -13.60 8.38
CA ALA A 78 -16.15 -12.57 8.61
C ALA A 78 -16.34 -11.32 7.72
N LYS A 79 -16.03 -10.15 8.26
CA LYS A 79 -16.22 -8.85 7.61
C LYS A 79 -14.97 -8.00 7.71
N LEU A 80 -14.54 -7.44 6.57
CA LEU A 80 -13.56 -6.36 6.55
C LEU A 80 -14.22 -5.07 7.07
N LEU A 81 -13.74 -4.56 8.20
CA LEU A 81 -14.31 -3.37 8.86
C LEU A 81 -13.57 -2.09 8.49
N LEU A 82 -12.24 -2.10 8.62
CA LEU A 82 -11.40 -0.91 8.46
C LEU A 82 -10.11 -1.24 7.72
N GLN A 83 -9.55 -0.21 7.12
CA GLN A 83 -8.18 -0.18 6.66
C GLN A 83 -7.48 1.01 7.32
N ILE A 84 -6.33 0.76 7.95
CA ILE A 84 -5.54 1.76 8.66
C ILE A 84 -4.12 1.69 8.11
N HIS A 85 -3.75 2.64 7.25
CA HIS A 85 -2.43 2.67 6.58
C HIS A 85 -2.10 1.38 5.80
N ASP A 86 -1.37 0.45 6.38
CA ASP A 86 -0.99 -0.85 5.81
C ASP A 86 -1.67 -2.03 6.52
N GLU A 87 -2.58 -1.77 7.46
CA GLU A 87 -3.30 -2.76 8.25
C GLU A 87 -4.74 -2.92 7.77
N LEU A 88 -5.25 -4.16 7.78
CA LEU A 88 -6.66 -4.49 7.59
C LEU A 88 -7.26 -5.02 8.90
N VAL A 89 -8.42 -4.51 9.26
CA VAL A 89 -9.15 -4.90 10.46
C VAL A 89 -10.38 -5.69 10.05
N LEU A 90 -10.51 -6.90 10.58
CA LEU A 90 -11.64 -7.77 10.34
C LEU A 90 -12.37 -8.10 11.65
N GLU A 91 -13.69 -8.22 11.57
CA GLU A 91 -14.51 -8.92 12.56
C GLU A 91 -14.71 -10.35 12.07
N VAL A 92 -14.39 -11.34 12.92
CA VAL A 92 -14.37 -12.76 12.53
C VAL A 92 -15.03 -13.58 13.63
N PRO A 93 -15.99 -14.47 13.33
CA PRO A 93 -16.51 -15.44 14.29
C PRO A 93 -15.41 -16.36 14.83
N GLU A 94 -15.49 -16.74 16.10
CA GLU A 94 -14.45 -17.57 16.76
C GLU A 94 -14.21 -18.91 16.05
N ASP A 95 -15.26 -19.50 15.46
CA ASP A 95 -15.20 -20.77 14.72
C ASP A 95 -14.57 -20.64 13.32
N GLU A 96 -14.51 -19.43 12.76
CA GLU A 96 -13.86 -19.14 11.47
C GLU A 96 -12.43 -18.60 11.63
N LEU A 97 -12.04 -18.20 12.85
CA LEU A 97 -10.84 -17.40 13.15
C LEU A 97 -9.55 -17.93 12.51
N GLU A 98 -9.22 -19.21 12.72
CA GLU A 98 -7.98 -19.81 12.21
C GLU A 98 -7.95 -19.80 10.68
N SER A 99 -9.05 -20.26 10.06
CA SER A 99 -9.18 -20.36 8.61
C SER A 99 -9.10 -19.00 7.91
N ILE A 100 -9.78 -17.99 8.47
CA ILE A 100 -9.80 -16.63 7.93
C ILE A 100 -8.46 -15.94 8.13
N SER A 101 -7.80 -16.15 9.27
CA SER A 101 -6.47 -15.57 9.52
C SER A 101 -5.43 -16.07 8.51
N VAL A 102 -5.43 -17.37 8.21
CA VAL A 102 -4.54 -17.95 7.20
C VAL A 102 -4.87 -17.40 5.82
N MET A 103 -6.15 -17.41 5.43
CA MET A 103 -6.58 -16.92 4.12
C MET A 103 -6.23 -15.44 3.91
N VAL A 104 -6.51 -14.57 4.89
CA VAL A 104 -6.23 -13.14 4.79
C VAL A 104 -4.73 -12.90 4.62
N LYS A 105 -3.91 -13.60 5.40
CA LYS A 105 -2.46 -13.51 5.29
C LYS A 105 -1.97 -13.88 3.89
N GLU A 106 -2.40 -15.04 3.37
CA GLU A 106 -2.02 -15.49 2.03
C GLU A 106 -2.51 -14.55 0.93
N ALA A 107 -3.74 -14.05 1.05
CA ALA A 107 -4.29 -13.06 0.14
C ALA A 107 -3.45 -11.78 0.10
N MET A 108 -3.11 -11.22 1.26
CA MET A 108 -2.32 -9.99 1.34
C MET A 108 -0.86 -10.16 0.88
N GLU A 109 -0.23 -11.31 1.16
CA GLU A 109 1.17 -11.58 0.77
C GLU A 109 1.32 -11.86 -0.74
N SER A 110 0.25 -12.27 -1.43
CA SER A 110 0.29 -12.71 -2.84
C SER A 110 -0.23 -11.70 -3.88
N VAL A 111 -0.72 -10.53 -3.46
CA VAL A 111 -1.38 -9.57 -4.37
C VAL A 111 -0.49 -8.94 -5.44
N MET A 112 0.83 -8.97 -5.25
CA MET A 112 1.78 -8.42 -6.20
C MET A 112 3.10 -9.19 -6.15
N ALA A 113 3.60 -9.59 -7.31
CA ALA A 113 4.94 -10.12 -7.44
C ALA A 113 5.95 -8.96 -7.38
N LEU A 114 6.84 -9.01 -6.40
CA LEU A 114 7.92 -8.06 -6.19
C LEU A 114 9.24 -8.83 -6.09
N ASP A 115 10.36 -8.15 -6.30
CA ASP A 115 11.70 -8.77 -6.16
C ASP A 115 11.98 -9.22 -4.71
N VAL A 116 11.21 -8.70 -3.75
CA VAL A 116 11.23 -9.09 -2.34
C VAL A 116 9.82 -9.48 -1.89
N PRO A 117 9.64 -10.52 -1.06
CA PRO A 117 8.32 -10.97 -0.64
C PRO A 117 7.63 -9.95 0.26
N LEU A 118 6.32 -9.80 0.09
CA LEU A 118 5.46 -9.14 1.06
C LEU A 118 5.28 -10.05 2.27
N LYS A 119 5.25 -9.47 3.47
CA LYS A 119 5.07 -10.21 4.72
C LYS A 119 3.98 -9.55 5.56
N VAL A 120 3.08 -10.37 6.09
CA VAL A 120 1.97 -9.94 6.93
C VAL A 120 2.03 -10.62 8.29
N ASN A 121 1.82 -9.81 9.33
CA ASN A 121 1.62 -10.28 10.70
C ASN A 121 0.13 -10.22 11.02
N THR A 122 -0.34 -11.16 11.84
CA THR A 122 -1.74 -11.29 12.24
C THR A 122 -1.82 -11.25 13.76
N GLU A 123 -2.70 -10.43 14.29
CA GLU A 123 -2.99 -10.32 15.72
C GLU A 123 -4.50 -10.47 15.92
N VAL A 124 -4.89 -11.09 17.04
CA VAL A 124 -6.30 -11.32 17.39
C VAL A 124 -6.55 -10.79 18.78
N GLY A 125 -7.64 -10.04 18.94
CA GLY A 125 -8.08 -9.50 20.22
C GLY A 125 -9.58 -9.23 20.24
N GLY A 126 -10.15 -9.12 21.45
CA GLY A 126 -11.57 -8.80 21.63
C GLY A 126 -11.91 -7.31 21.42
N SER A 127 -10.89 -6.46 21.20
CA SER A 127 -11.02 -5.04 20.91
C SER A 127 -9.89 -4.61 19.97
N LEU A 128 -10.13 -3.55 19.20
CA LEU A 128 -9.10 -2.89 18.38
C LEU A 128 -8.06 -2.16 19.25
N ASP A 129 -8.36 -1.93 20.52
CA ASP A 129 -7.46 -1.25 21.44
C ASP A 129 -6.13 -2.00 21.56
N LYS A 130 -5.08 -1.42 20.97
CA LYS A 130 -3.70 -1.85 21.15
C LYS A 130 -3.26 -1.30 22.50
N GLY A 131 -3.74 -1.91 23.58
CA GLY A 131 -3.48 -1.42 24.94
C GLY A 131 -1.99 -1.12 25.15
N GLU A 132 -1.70 0.15 25.46
CA GLU A 132 -0.45 0.59 26.10
C GLU A 132 -0.61 0.55 27.62
#